data_AF-A0A6B3EE99-F1
#
_entry.id   AF-A0A6B3EE99-F1
#
_cell.length_a   1.000
_cell.length_b   1.000
_cell.length_c   1.000
_cell.angle_alpha   90.00
_cell.angle_beta   90.00
_cell.angle_gamma   90.00
#
_symmetry.space_group_name_H-M   'P 1'
#
loop_
_entity.id
_entity.type
_entity.pdbx_description
1 polymer ?
#
loop_
_entity_poly.entity_id
_entity_poly.type
_entity_poly.pdbx_seq_one_letter_code
_entity_poly.pdbx_strand_id
1 'polypeptide(L)' 'PAPAPAVAAGPDAASVSAALLDVVAQKTGYPAEMLELEMDVEADLVIDSIKRVEIMGVLHERFAAGTP' A
#
# COMPACT_ATOMS: atom_id res chain seq x y z
N PRO A 1 4.74 -38.51 7.26
CA PRO A 1 3.71 -37.57 6.78
C PRO A 1 3.25 -36.60 7.88
N ALA A 2 3.43 -35.29 7.64
CA ALA A 2 2.53 -34.20 8.01
C ALA A 2 3.20 -32.88 7.56
N PRO A 3 2.61 -32.08 6.66
CA PRO A 3 3.12 -30.73 6.39
C PRO A 3 2.82 -29.84 7.61
N ALA A 4 3.82 -29.08 8.06
CA ALA A 4 3.71 -28.11 9.14
C ALA A 4 2.77 -26.95 8.72
N PRO A 5 2.11 -26.26 9.66
CA PRO A 5 1.17 -25.20 9.33
C PRO A 5 1.92 -24.07 8.63
N ALA A 6 1.46 -23.72 7.42
CA ALA A 6 1.91 -22.52 6.75
C ALA A 6 1.56 -21.34 7.66
N VAL A 7 2.58 -20.68 8.18
CA VAL A 7 2.44 -19.40 8.87
C VAL A 7 1.63 -18.52 7.92
N ALA A 8 0.46 -18.04 8.35
CA ALA A 8 -0.32 -17.10 7.57
C ALA A 8 0.59 -15.89 7.33
N ALA A 9 1.18 -15.84 6.13
CA ALA A 9 2.05 -14.75 5.74
C ALA A 9 1.15 -13.52 5.71
N GLY A 10 1.37 -12.60 6.65
CA GLY A 10 0.86 -11.26 6.53
C GLY A 10 1.28 -10.66 5.18
N PRO A 11 0.65 -9.57 4.75
CA PRO A 11 0.91 -9.02 3.43
C PRO A 11 2.41 -8.79 3.23
N ASP A 12 2.94 -9.36 2.16
CA ASP A 12 4.32 -9.18 1.78
C ASP A 12 4.60 -7.71 1.47
N ALA A 13 5.81 -7.25 1.79
CA ALA A 13 6.20 -5.86 1.60
C ALA A 13 6.00 -5.40 0.14
N ALA A 14 6.18 -6.30 -0.83
CA ALA A 14 5.94 -6.01 -2.24
C ALA A 14 4.45 -5.72 -2.52
N SER A 15 3.53 -6.52 -1.98
CA SER A 15 2.08 -6.27 -2.08
C SER A 15 1.67 -4.96 -1.41
N VAL A 16 2.25 -4.63 -0.25
CA VAL A 16 2.00 -3.35 0.43
C VAL A 16 2.51 -2.17 -0.40
N SER A 17 3.73 -2.26 -0.94
CA SER A 17 4.31 -1.22 -1.81
C SER A 17 3.50 -1.03 -3.10
N ALA A 18 3.06 -2.13 -3.73
CA ALA A 18 2.22 -2.06 -4.93
C ALA A 18 0.86 -1.42 -4.63
N ALA A 19 0.23 -1.78 -3.51
CA ALA A 19 -1.02 -1.15 -3.08
C ALA A 19 -0.83 0.34 -2.75
N LEU A 20 0.30 0.72 -2.12
CA LEU A 20 0.62 2.11 -1.85
C LEU A 20 0.73 2.91 -3.15
N LEU A 21 1.52 2.43 -4.12
CA LEU A 21 1.69 3.07 -5.42
C LEU A 21 0.36 3.22 -6.19
N ASP A 22 -0.51 2.20 -6.13
CA ASP A 22 -1.83 2.24 -6.75
C ASP A 22 -2.73 3.34 -6.13
N VAL A 23 -2.77 3.42 -4.79
CA VAL A 23 -3.56 4.46 -4.11
C VAL A 23 -2.99 5.85 -4.37
N VAL A 24 -1.66 6.00 -4.38
CA VAL A 24 -0.98 7.25 -4.73
C VAL A 24 -1.29 7.66 -6.17
N ALA A 25 -1.23 6.73 -7.12
CA ALA A 25 -1.59 6.97 -8.52
C ALA A 25 -3.03 7.48 -8.65
N GLN A 26 -3.98 6.84 -7.97
CA GLN A 26 -5.38 7.27 -7.97
C GLN A 26 -5.59 8.66 -7.32
N LYS A 27 -4.85 8.96 -6.25
CA LYS A 27 -4.96 10.24 -5.51
C LYS A 27 -4.29 11.41 -6.24
N THR A 28 -3.24 11.14 -7.02
CA THR A 28 -2.43 12.17 -7.68
C THR A 28 -2.73 12.31 -9.18
N GLY A 29 -3.27 11.26 -9.80
CA GLY A 29 -3.49 11.18 -11.24
C GLY A 29 -2.24 10.79 -12.03
N TYR A 30 -1.10 10.56 -11.37
CA TYR A 30 0.08 10.01 -12.02
C TYR A 30 -0.07 8.50 -12.21
N PRO A 31 0.36 7.94 -13.35
CA PRO A 31 0.35 6.49 -13.53
C PRO A 31 1.41 5.84 -12.62
N ALA A 32 1.11 4.65 -12.09
CA ALA A 32 1.97 3.95 -11.12
C ALA A 32 3.39 3.66 -11.65
N GLU A 33 3.56 3.56 -12.97
CA GLU A 33 4.83 3.38 -13.66
C GLU A 33 5.71 4.64 -13.71
N MET A 34 5.15 5.82 -13.44
CA MET A 34 5.88 7.08 -13.26
C MET A 34 6.11 7.41 -11.77
N LEU A 35 5.62 6.58 -10.86
CA LEU A 35 5.77 6.76 -9.43
C LEU A 35 6.95 5.92 -8.93
N GLU A 36 7.93 6.58 -8.34
CA GLU A 36 9.05 5.91 -7.67
C GLU A 36 8.92 6.04 -6.15
N LEU A 37 9.38 5.01 -5.43
CA LEU A 37 9.44 5.00 -3.95
C LEU A 37 10.39 6.06 -3.38
N GLU A 38 11.24 6.63 -4.23
CA GLU A 38 12.25 7.64 -3.90
C GLU A 38 11.70 9.08 -4.07
N MET A 39 10.54 9.24 -4.72
CA MET A 39 9.90 10.55 -4.91
C MET A 39 9.45 11.13 -3.58
N ASP A 40 9.58 12.46 -3.43
CA ASP A 40 9.14 13.11 -2.22
C ASP A 40 7.61 13.12 -2.14
N VAL A 41 7.10 12.42 -1.13
CA VAL A 41 5.67 12.21 -0.91
C VAL A 41 4.93 13.53 -0.68
N GLU A 42 5.55 14.52 -0.03
CA GLU A 42 4.94 15.82 0.24
C GLU A 42 5.20 16.83 -0.88
N ALA A 43 6.41 16.88 -1.43
CA ALA A 43 6.79 17.88 -2.42
C ALA A 43 6.40 17.52 -3.87
N ASP A 44 6.58 16.26 -4.27
CA ASP A 44 6.33 15.82 -5.65
C ASP A 44 4.94 15.19 -5.81
N LEU A 45 4.50 14.44 -4.81
CA LEU A 45 3.24 13.69 -4.83
C LEU A 45 2.09 14.42 -4.15
N VAL A 46 2.36 15.58 -3.53
CA VAL A 46 1.36 16.44 -2.88
C VAL A 46 0.50 15.64 -1.88
N ILE A 47 1.11 14.72 -1.14
CA ILE A 47 0.44 13.90 -0.12
C ILE A 47 0.59 14.55 1.23
N ASP A 48 -0.48 15.20 1.67
CA ASP A 48 -0.58 15.80 3.00
C ASP A 48 -0.95 14.75 4.09
N SER A 49 -1.04 15.20 5.34
CA SER A 49 -1.36 14.35 6.49
C SER A 49 -2.75 13.72 6.45
N ILE A 50 -3.74 14.36 5.80
CA ILE A 50 -5.08 13.80 5.58
C ILE A 50 -5.01 12.69 4.54
N LYS A 51 -4.36 12.94 3.39
CA LYS A 51 -4.17 11.90 2.37
C LYS A 51 -3.45 10.68 2.92
N ARG A 52 -2.48 10.85 3.82
CA ARG A 52 -1.76 9.76 4.50
C ARG A 52 -2.70 8.88 5.33
N VAL A 53 -3.64 9.49 6.05
CA VAL A 53 -4.68 8.75 6.82
C VAL A 53 -5.63 8.01 5.89
N GLU A 54 -6.04 8.62 4.78
CA GLU A 54 -6.89 7.94 3.78
C GLU A 54 -6.18 6.75 3.13
N ILE A 55 -4.91 6.91 2.73
CA ILE A 55 -4.09 5.83 2.15
C ILE A 55 -3.98 4.68 3.15
N MET A 56 -3.69 4.99 4.42
CA MET A 56 -3.60 3.96 5.46
C MET A 56 -4.94 3.28 5.71
N GLY A 57 -6.06 4.00 5.61
CA GLY A 57 -7.41 3.44 5.69
C GLY A 57 -7.69 2.45 4.56
N VAL A 58 -7.36 2.80 3.32
CA VAL A 58 -7.52 1.92 2.14
C VAL A 58 -6.62 0.69 2.25
N LEU A 59 -5.37 0.85 2.68
CA LEU A 59 -4.45 -0.27 2.93
C LEU A 59 -4.99 -1.17 4.04
N HIS A 60 -5.46 -0.59 5.14
CA HIS A 60 -6.06 -1.34 6.24
C HIS A 60 -7.29 -2.10 5.74
N GLU A 61 -8.19 -1.51 4.97
CA GLU A 61 -9.36 -2.23 4.45
C GLU A 61 -8.98 -3.36 3.47
N ARG A 62 -7.95 -3.14 2.65
CA ARG A 62 -7.45 -4.12 1.68
C ARG A 62 -6.72 -5.30 2.32
N PHE A 63 -6.05 -5.08 3.45
CA PHE A 63 -5.23 -6.10 4.13
C PHE A 63 -5.82 -6.61 5.46
N ALA A 64 -6.72 -5.87 6.11
CA ALA A 64 -7.41 -6.30 7.34
C ALA A 64 -8.48 -7.35 7.06
N ALA A 65 -8.94 -7.51 5.81
CA ALA A 65 -9.77 -8.64 5.40
C ALA A 65 -9.11 -10.03 5.62
N GLY A 66 -7.83 -10.07 6.03
CA GLY A 66 -7.13 -11.28 6.45
C GLY A 66 -7.26 -11.67 7.93
N THR A 67 -8.05 -10.95 8.76
CA THR A 67 -8.27 -11.33 10.16
C THR A 67 -9.73 -11.76 10.37
N PRO A 68 -10.02 -13.06 10.58
CA PRO A 68 -11.33 -13.50 11.07
C PRO A 68 -11.58 -13.09 12.52
#